data_AF-I0YJ83-F1
#
_entry.id   AF-I0YJ83-F1
#
_cell.length_a   1.000
_cell.length_b   1.000
_cell.length_c   1.000
_cell.angle_alpha   90.00
_cell.angle_beta   90.00
_cell.angle_gamma   90.00
#
_symmetry.space_group_name_H-M   'P 1'
#
loop_
_entity.id
_entity.type
_entity.pdbx_description
1 polymer ?
#
loop_
_entity_poly.entity_id
_entity_poly.type
_entity_poly.pdbx_seq_one_letter_code
_entity_poly.pdbx_strand_id
1 'polypeptide(L)'
;MKLKELHSIMQDIDTFNEPKVDLEQYPTGPEIASRMLFTIESVYDDFAGRTVVDLGCGTGMLGIGAALLGSCHVIGVDIDSDALDTAQGNLDSFEDLQMDLLQCSIAELERQPRLTADTVIMNPPFGTRRKGADLDFLRAAFRVSRGSVYSLHKTSTRAHIQRVAQKELSAHSAEVVAQLRYDLPASYAFHKERSRDIEVDLWRFEVPLRR
;
A
#
# COMPACT_ATOMS: atom_id res chain seq x y z
N MET A 1 7.89 1.67 18.81
CA MET A 1 6.43 1.88 19.02
C MET A 1 5.74 0.53 19.21
N LYS A 2 4.67 0.43 20.02
CA LYS A 2 3.89 -0.83 20.15
C LYS A 2 2.71 -0.86 19.16
N LEU A 3 2.23 -2.04 18.76
CA LEU A 3 1.08 -2.17 17.84
C LEU A 3 -0.16 -1.37 18.26
N LYS A 4 -0.52 -1.41 19.56
CA LYS A 4 -1.70 -0.67 20.07
C LYS A 4 -1.55 0.85 19.95
N GLU A 5 -0.34 1.34 20.12
CA GLU A 5 0.00 2.75 20.02
C GLU A 5 -0.05 3.22 18.56
N LEU A 6 0.59 2.45 17.66
CA LEU A 6 0.50 2.68 16.21
C LEU A 6 -0.96 2.69 15.75
N HIS A 7 -1.73 1.67 16.11
CA HIS A 7 -3.16 1.59 15.78
C HIS A 7 -3.92 2.82 16.26
N SER A 8 -3.71 3.25 17.51
CA SER A 8 -4.40 4.41 18.08
C SER A 8 -4.10 5.68 17.29
N ILE A 9 -2.84 5.93 16.94
CA ILE A 9 -2.44 7.11 16.16
C ILE A 9 -3.08 7.06 14.76
N MET A 10 -3.08 5.88 14.13
CA MET A 10 -3.63 5.72 12.78
C MET A 10 -5.15 5.90 12.71
N GLN A 11 -5.88 5.84 13.83
CA GLN A 11 -7.32 6.13 13.86
C GLN A 11 -7.63 7.61 13.62
N ASP A 12 -6.67 8.50 13.87
CA ASP A 12 -6.81 9.94 13.69
C ASP A 12 -6.42 10.41 12.28
N ILE A 13 -6.00 9.49 11.39
CA ILE A 13 -5.68 9.80 10.00
C ILE A 13 -6.99 9.90 9.20
N ASP A 14 -7.24 11.07 8.62
CA ASP A 14 -8.42 11.33 7.80
C ASP A 14 -8.41 10.47 6.53
N THR A 15 -9.62 10.14 6.07
CA THR A 15 -9.86 9.33 4.87
C THR A 15 -10.50 10.18 3.76
N PHE A 16 -10.76 9.58 2.61
CA PHE A 16 -11.29 10.30 1.44
C PHE A 16 -12.57 11.08 1.77
N ASN A 17 -12.58 12.37 1.44
CA ASN A 17 -13.78 13.21 1.52
C ASN A 17 -14.85 12.77 0.51
N GLU A 18 -14.44 12.60 -0.75
CA GLU A 18 -15.30 12.18 -1.87
C GLU A 18 -14.64 11.02 -2.65
N PRO A 19 -14.81 9.76 -2.21
CA PRO A 19 -14.10 8.63 -2.81
C PRO A 19 -14.55 8.36 -4.25
N LYS A 20 -13.57 8.25 -5.16
CA LYS A 20 -13.75 7.97 -6.59
C LYS A 20 -13.83 6.47 -6.82
N VAL A 21 -15.05 6.01 -7.10
CA VAL A 21 -15.39 4.60 -7.36
C VAL A 21 -14.53 3.98 -8.45
N ASP A 22 -14.29 4.71 -9.55
CA ASP A 22 -13.56 4.21 -10.72
C ASP A 22 -12.07 3.98 -10.45
N LEU A 23 -11.54 4.64 -9.41
CA LEU A 23 -10.18 4.44 -8.91
C LEU A 23 -10.09 3.38 -7.80
N GLU A 24 -11.22 2.78 -7.40
CA GLU A 24 -11.29 1.83 -6.28
C GLU A 24 -10.73 2.44 -4.98
N GLN A 25 -11.05 3.72 -4.69
CA GLN A 25 -10.64 4.42 -3.46
C GLN A 25 -11.37 3.87 -2.22
N TYR A 26 -10.88 2.73 -1.75
CA TYR A 26 -11.29 2.11 -0.50
C TYR A 26 -10.17 2.35 0.53
N PRO A 27 -10.42 3.10 1.63
CA PRO A 27 -9.37 3.36 2.61
C PRO A 27 -8.91 2.07 3.27
N THR A 28 -7.60 1.92 3.46
CA THR A 28 -7.06 0.87 4.33
C THR A 28 -7.42 1.23 5.77
N GLY A 29 -8.27 0.44 6.42
CA GLY A 29 -8.65 0.71 7.80
C GLY A 29 -7.44 0.66 8.77
N PRO A 30 -7.43 1.46 9.85
CA PRO A 30 -6.32 1.49 10.83
C PRO A 30 -5.96 0.11 11.39
N GLU A 31 -6.96 -0.77 11.58
CA GLU A 31 -6.73 -2.14 12.04
C GLU A 31 -5.86 -2.96 11.08
N ILE A 32 -6.17 -2.90 9.79
CA ILE A 32 -5.45 -3.63 8.75
C ILE A 32 -4.07 -3.01 8.55
N ALA A 33 -4.04 -1.69 8.43
CA ALA A 33 -2.82 -0.92 8.20
C ALA A 33 -1.81 -1.13 9.34
N SER A 34 -2.21 -0.92 10.60
CA SER A 34 -1.30 -1.08 11.75
C SER A 34 -0.78 -2.53 11.88
N ARG A 35 -1.61 -3.54 11.67
CA ARG A 35 -1.17 -4.95 11.69
C ARG A 35 -0.20 -5.27 10.56
N MET A 36 -0.49 -4.82 9.34
CA MET A 36 0.40 -4.97 8.19
C MET A 36 1.75 -4.35 8.48
N LEU A 37 1.78 -3.05 8.81
CA LEU A 37 3.01 -2.29 9.00
C LEU A 37 3.81 -2.81 10.20
N PHE A 38 3.15 -3.13 11.32
CA PHE A 38 3.82 -3.69 12.49
C PHE A 38 4.42 -5.08 12.20
N THR A 39 3.77 -5.90 11.37
CA THR A 39 4.31 -7.19 10.93
C THR A 39 5.54 -7.00 10.06
N ILE A 40 5.48 -6.07 9.10
CA ILE A 40 6.62 -5.74 8.21
C ILE A 40 7.83 -5.37 9.05
N GLU A 41 7.68 -4.44 9.98
CA GLU A 41 8.80 -3.97 10.81
C GLU A 41 9.27 -5.02 11.82
N SER A 42 8.36 -5.62 12.59
CA SER A 42 8.76 -6.51 13.69
C SER A 42 9.35 -7.85 13.25
N VAL A 43 9.00 -8.30 12.04
CA VAL A 43 9.45 -9.60 11.51
C VAL A 43 10.59 -9.43 10.50
N TYR A 44 10.56 -8.37 9.69
CA TYR A 44 11.47 -8.22 8.54
C TYR A 44 12.39 -7.00 8.61
N ASP A 45 12.20 -6.07 9.56
CA ASP A 45 13.06 -4.88 9.74
C ASP A 45 13.20 -4.04 8.45
N ASP A 46 12.08 -3.91 7.73
CA ASP A 46 12.01 -3.33 6.39
C ASP A 46 11.57 -1.84 6.37
N PHE A 47 11.42 -1.20 7.54
CA PHE A 47 11.21 0.25 7.65
C PHE A 47 12.36 0.99 8.33
N ALA A 48 12.83 0.59 9.50
CA ALA A 48 13.82 1.37 10.24
C ALA A 48 15.06 1.74 9.39
N GLY A 49 15.27 3.05 9.17
CA GLY A 49 16.39 3.56 8.37
C GLY A 49 16.27 3.33 6.84
N ARG A 50 15.15 2.81 6.35
CA ARG A 50 14.90 2.48 4.94
C ARG A 50 14.16 3.59 4.20
N THR A 51 14.42 3.69 2.90
CA THR A 51 13.58 4.48 2.00
C THR A 51 12.39 3.63 1.57
N VAL A 52 11.18 4.14 1.75
CA VAL A 52 9.92 3.45 1.46
C VAL A 52 9.13 4.20 0.40
N VAL A 53 8.52 3.46 -0.53
CA VAL A 53 7.53 4.03 -1.45
C VAL A 53 6.17 3.39 -1.19
N ASP A 54 5.14 4.22 -1.01
CA ASP A 54 3.74 3.81 -0.90
C ASP A 54 3.03 4.05 -2.23
N LEU A 55 2.74 2.97 -2.98
CA LEU A 55 2.10 3.08 -4.31
C LEU A 55 0.59 3.04 -4.19
N GLY A 56 -0.07 4.09 -4.68
CA GLY A 56 -1.50 4.30 -4.47
C GLY A 56 -1.76 4.70 -3.02
N CYS A 57 -1.00 5.68 -2.53
CA CYS A 57 -0.98 6.03 -1.11
C CYS A 57 -2.33 6.57 -0.60
N GLY A 58 -3.22 7.02 -1.49
CA GLY A 58 -4.48 7.64 -1.14
C GLY A 58 -4.25 8.80 -0.18
N THR A 59 -4.90 8.73 0.99
CA THR A 59 -4.77 9.74 2.06
C THR A 59 -3.54 9.54 2.96
N GLY A 60 -2.60 8.69 2.57
CA GLY A 60 -1.30 8.52 3.25
C GLY A 60 -1.28 7.50 4.39
N MET A 61 -2.35 6.74 4.63
CA MET A 61 -2.47 5.81 5.76
C MET A 61 -1.26 4.86 5.92
N LEU A 62 -0.80 4.23 4.83
CA LEU A 62 0.32 3.29 4.89
C LEU A 62 1.66 4.03 4.98
N GLY A 63 1.87 5.05 4.14
CA GLY A 63 3.09 5.87 4.15
C GLY A 63 3.36 6.55 5.51
N ILE A 64 2.35 7.19 6.10
CA ILE A 64 2.45 7.81 7.43
C ILE A 64 2.79 6.76 8.48
N GLY A 65 2.13 5.61 8.46
CA GLY A 65 2.43 4.52 9.39
C GLY A 65 3.86 3.97 9.23
N ALA A 66 4.37 3.88 8.00
CA ALA A 66 5.76 3.49 7.76
C ALA A 66 6.76 4.54 8.28
N ALA A 67 6.45 5.83 8.14
CA ALA A 67 7.25 6.92 8.69
C ALA A 67 7.26 6.88 10.24
N LEU A 68 6.10 6.66 10.88
CA LEU A 68 5.96 6.49 12.34
C LEU A 68 6.75 5.29 12.88
N LEU A 69 6.99 4.27 12.05
CA LEU A 69 7.81 3.11 12.38
C LEU A 69 9.31 3.29 12.11
N GLY A 70 9.75 4.49 11.72
CA GLY A 70 11.17 4.83 11.63
C GLY A 70 11.78 4.73 10.22
N SER A 71 10.95 4.72 9.17
CA SER A 71 11.44 4.92 7.79
C SER A 71 12.22 6.22 7.70
N CYS A 72 13.38 6.20 7.04
CA CYS A 72 14.21 7.41 6.93
C CYS A 72 13.60 8.44 5.98
N HIS A 73 12.88 7.95 4.97
CA HIS A 73 12.16 8.76 4.00
C HIS A 73 11.06 7.92 3.36
N VAL A 74 9.87 8.49 3.23
CA VAL A 74 8.72 7.87 2.58
C VAL A 74 8.30 8.70 1.38
N ILE A 75 7.94 8.06 0.27
CA ILE A 75 7.36 8.73 -0.90
C ILE A 75 5.99 8.12 -1.15
N GLY A 76 4.94 8.91 -0.92
CA GLY A 76 3.57 8.56 -1.28
C GLY A 76 3.30 8.90 -2.74
N VAL A 77 2.87 7.92 -3.53
CA VAL A 77 2.53 8.12 -4.95
C VAL A 77 1.05 7.87 -5.15
N ASP A 78 0.34 8.85 -5.70
CA ASP A 78 -1.06 8.65 -6.14
C ASP A 78 -1.34 9.45 -7.42
N ILE A 79 -2.34 9.03 -8.19
CA ILE A 79 -2.78 9.76 -9.38
C ILE A 79 -3.74 10.90 -9.02
N ASP A 80 -4.45 10.75 -7.90
CA ASP A 80 -5.51 11.66 -7.50
C ASP A 80 -5.00 12.80 -6.61
N SER A 81 -5.05 14.03 -7.13
CA SER A 81 -4.68 15.23 -6.37
C SER A 81 -5.53 15.42 -5.11
N ASP A 82 -6.83 15.10 -5.14
CA ASP A 82 -7.71 15.34 -3.99
C ASP A 82 -7.36 14.39 -2.82
N ALA A 83 -6.89 13.18 -3.15
CA ALA A 83 -6.38 12.23 -2.17
C ALA A 83 -5.05 12.72 -1.58
N LEU A 84 -4.16 13.26 -2.42
CA LEU A 84 -2.88 13.82 -1.99
C LEU A 84 -3.04 15.08 -1.15
N ASP A 85 -4.01 15.95 -1.45
CA ASP A 85 -4.33 17.11 -0.61
C ASP A 85 -4.77 16.67 0.79
N THR A 86 -5.58 15.60 0.86
CA THR A 86 -5.95 14.98 2.14
C THR A 86 -4.74 14.36 2.85
N ALA A 87 -3.87 13.68 2.10
CA ALA A 87 -2.63 13.12 2.65
C ALA A 87 -1.70 14.21 3.20
N GLN A 88 -1.62 15.37 2.53
CA GLN A 88 -0.85 16.51 3.01
C GLN A 88 -1.43 17.06 4.32
N GLY A 89 -2.75 17.23 4.41
CA GLY A 89 -3.40 17.64 5.66
C GLY A 89 -3.16 16.66 6.81
N ASN A 90 -3.16 15.36 6.53
CA ASN A 90 -2.78 14.34 7.50
C ASN A 90 -1.32 14.49 7.92
N LEU A 91 -0.39 14.70 6.98
CA LEU A 91 1.04 14.90 7.27
C LEU A 91 1.29 16.13 8.14
N ASP A 92 0.60 17.23 7.86
CA ASP A 92 0.71 18.49 8.61
C ASP A 92 0.30 18.34 10.09
N SER A 93 -0.43 17.27 10.43
CA SER A 93 -0.80 16.92 11.81
C SER A 93 0.33 16.23 12.59
N PHE A 94 1.47 15.94 11.95
CA PHE A 94 2.65 15.33 12.56
C PHE A 94 3.87 16.24 12.40
N GLU A 95 4.61 16.51 13.48
CA GLU A 95 5.71 17.49 13.45
C GLU A 95 6.97 17.00 12.71
N ASP A 96 7.27 15.68 12.71
CA ASP A 96 8.59 15.16 12.34
C ASP A 96 8.57 13.97 11.34
N LEU A 97 7.54 13.84 10.50
CA LEU A 97 7.50 12.77 9.49
C LEU A 97 8.19 13.18 8.19
N GLN A 98 9.15 12.37 7.76
CA GLN A 98 9.85 12.55 6.49
C GLN A 98 9.09 11.83 5.36
N MET A 99 8.05 12.46 4.84
CA MET A 99 7.26 11.93 3.74
C MET A 99 7.02 12.98 2.65
N ASP A 100 7.38 12.65 1.41
CA ASP A 100 7.05 13.44 0.22
C ASP A 100 5.84 12.85 -0.50
N LEU A 101 5.05 13.70 -1.14
CA LEU A 101 3.91 13.31 -1.97
C LEU A 101 4.21 13.57 -3.44
N LEU A 102 3.96 12.57 -4.28
CA LEU A 102 4.16 12.63 -5.72
C LEU A 102 2.87 12.29 -6.47
N GLN A 103 2.32 13.29 -7.16
CA GLN A 103 1.23 13.05 -8.09
C GLN A 103 1.77 12.38 -9.37
N CYS A 104 1.45 11.10 -9.56
CA CYS A 104 1.91 10.34 -10.71
C CYS A 104 1.03 9.12 -10.96
N SER A 105 0.69 8.86 -12.22
CA SER A 105 0.08 7.58 -12.58
C SER A 105 1.11 6.45 -12.62
N ILE A 106 0.67 5.21 -12.36
CA ILE A 106 1.54 4.04 -12.49
C ILE A 106 2.17 3.93 -13.88
N ALA A 107 1.44 4.26 -14.95
CA ALA A 107 1.94 4.24 -16.31
C ALA A 107 3.05 5.27 -16.57
N GLU A 108 3.00 6.43 -15.89
CA GLU A 108 4.08 7.43 -15.94
C GLU A 108 5.27 7.00 -15.08
N LEU A 109 5.02 6.35 -13.94
CA LEU A 109 6.06 5.83 -13.08
C LEU A 109 6.94 4.79 -13.79
N GLU A 110 6.35 3.96 -14.66
CA GLU A 110 7.11 3.04 -15.52
C GLU A 110 8.13 3.76 -16.44
N ARG A 111 7.89 5.05 -16.73
CA ARG A 111 8.76 5.89 -17.56
C ARG A 111 9.75 6.72 -16.73
N GLN A 112 9.70 6.64 -15.41
CA GLN A 112 10.58 7.37 -14.50
C GLN A 112 11.68 6.44 -13.94
N PRO A 113 12.86 6.34 -14.58
CA PRO A 113 13.88 5.36 -14.21
C PRO A 113 14.61 5.67 -12.88
N ARG A 114 14.27 6.77 -12.20
CA ARG A 114 15.01 7.29 -11.05
C ARG A 114 14.34 7.03 -9.70
N LEU A 115 13.04 6.72 -9.65
CA LEU A 115 12.39 6.41 -8.37
C LEU A 115 12.80 5.00 -7.95
N THR A 116 13.55 4.90 -6.86
CA THR A 116 13.95 3.63 -6.26
C THR A 116 13.81 3.70 -4.74
N ALA A 117 13.42 2.60 -4.12
CA ALA A 117 13.28 2.47 -2.68
C ALA A 117 13.80 1.10 -2.21
N ASP A 118 14.14 0.98 -0.92
CA ASP A 118 14.48 -0.31 -0.34
C ASP A 118 13.24 -1.20 -0.25
N THR A 119 12.13 -0.60 0.18
CA THR A 119 10.84 -1.25 0.40
C THR A 119 9.74 -0.52 -0.36
N VAL A 120 8.84 -1.28 -1.00
CA VAL A 120 7.58 -0.75 -1.52
C VAL A 120 6.44 -1.36 -0.75
N ILE A 121 5.47 -0.54 -0.33
CA ILE A 121 4.21 -0.97 0.29
C ILE A 121 3.04 -0.49 -0.57
N MET A 122 1.93 -1.22 -0.56
CA MET A 122 0.72 -0.79 -1.26
C MET A 122 -0.53 -1.57 -0.84
N ASN A 123 -1.67 -0.90 -0.97
CA ASN A 123 -2.99 -1.51 -1.06
C ASN A 123 -3.58 -1.15 -2.44
N PRO A 124 -3.22 -1.89 -3.51
CA PRO A 124 -3.58 -1.49 -4.86
C PRO A 124 -5.08 -1.71 -5.14
N PRO A 125 -5.64 -1.07 -6.18
CA PRO A 125 -6.98 -1.38 -6.66
C PRO A 125 -7.08 -2.86 -7.04
N PHE A 126 -8.10 -3.58 -6.55
CA PHE A 126 -8.24 -5.03 -6.74
C PHE A 126 -8.72 -5.46 -8.15
N GLY A 127 -8.74 -4.52 -9.10
CA GLY A 127 -9.15 -4.74 -10.48
C GLY A 127 -10.63 -5.06 -10.66
N THR A 128 -11.48 -4.61 -9.73
CA THR A 128 -12.94 -4.75 -9.87
C THR A 128 -13.51 -3.80 -10.92
N ARG A 129 -12.88 -2.65 -11.11
CA ARG A 129 -13.25 -1.65 -12.12
C ARG A 129 -12.43 -1.81 -13.39
N ARG A 130 -11.11 -1.89 -13.24
CA ARG A 130 -10.16 -2.11 -14.33
C ARG A 130 -9.40 -3.41 -14.14
N LYS A 131 -9.71 -4.41 -14.96
CA LYS A 131 -9.02 -5.70 -14.93
C LYS A 131 -7.50 -5.52 -15.07
N GLY A 132 -6.75 -6.09 -14.13
CA GLY A 132 -5.28 -6.07 -14.14
C GLY A 132 -4.64 -4.85 -13.48
N ALA A 133 -5.41 -3.94 -12.91
CA ALA A 133 -4.85 -2.78 -12.21
C ALA A 133 -3.91 -3.18 -11.06
N ASP A 134 -4.30 -4.19 -10.27
CA ASP A 134 -3.47 -4.78 -9.21
C ASP A 134 -2.11 -5.28 -9.72
N LEU A 135 -2.07 -5.88 -10.91
CA LEU A 135 -0.84 -6.38 -11.53
C LEU A 135 0.01 -5.25 -12.12
N ASP A 136 -0.59 -4.18 -12.63
CA ASP A 136 0.15 -3.00 -13.09
C ASP A 136 0.91 -2.36 -11.93
N PHE A 137 0.26 -2.24 -10.76
CA PHE A 137 0.89 -1.81 -9.52
C PHE A 137 2.01 -2.77 -9.09
N LEU A 138 1.78 -4.09 -9.15
CA LEU A 138 2.81 -5.09 -8.82
C LEU A 138 4.05 -5.01 -9.71
N ARG A 139 3.88 -4.81 -11.02
CA ARG A 139 5.00 -4.58 -11.95
C ARG A 139 5.77 -3.31 -11.61
N ALA A 140 5.06 -2.23 -11.30
CA ALA A 140 5.68 -0.96 -10.91
C ALA A 140 6.43 -1.06 -9.57
N ALA A 141 5.85 -1.75 -8.58
CA ALA A 141 6.50 -2.01 -7.31
C ALA A 141 7.81 -2.80 -7.48
N PHE A 142 7.80 -3.83 -8.32
CA PHE A 142 9.03 -4.57 -8.67
C PHE A 142 10.05 -3.73 -9.42
N ARG A 143 9.63 -2.66 -10.11
CA ARG A 143 10.51 -1.67 -10.78
C ARG A 143 11.11 -0.65 -9.82
N VAL A 144 10.39 -0.26 -8.77
CA VAL A 144 10.85 0.73 -7.78
C VAL A 144 11.67 0.08 -6.67
N SER A 145 11.25 -1.10 -6.19
CA SER A 145 11.90 -1.76 -5.05
C SER A 145 13.27 -2.33 -5.42
N ARG A 146 14.20 -2.23 -4.47
CA ARG A 146 15.52 -2.86 -4.48
C ARG A 146 15.65 -4.04 -3.51
N GLY A 147 14.68 -4.22 -2.61
CA GLY A 147 14.68 -5.27 -1.58
C GLY A 147 13.34 -6.01 -1.49
N SER A 148 12.34 -5.35 -0.91
CA SER A 148 11.06 -5.97 -0.59
C SER A 148 9.87 -5.23 -1.21
N VAL A 149 8.84 -5.98 -1.60
CA VAL A 149 7.52 -5.45 -1.96
C VAL A 149 6.46 -6.09 -1.06
N TYR A 150 5.63 -5.26 -0.43
CA TYR A 150 4.48 -5.69 0.35
C TYR A 150 3.19 -5.21 -0.30
N SER A 151 2.28 -6.14 -0.56
CA SER A 151 1.04 -5.83 -1.28
C SER A 151 -0.14 -6.64 -0.77
N LEU A 152 -1.31 -6.01 -0.75
CA LEU A 152 -2.57 -6.66 -0.47
C LEU A 152 -3.23 -7.14 -1.78
N HIS A 153 -3.58 -8.42 -1.83
CA HIS A 153 -4.31 -9.00 -2.96
C HIS A 153 -5.43 -9.92 -2.46
N LYS A 154 -6.52 -10.04 -3.21
CA LYS A 154 -7.63 -10.95 -2.85
C LYS A 154 -7.13 -12.38 -2.73
N THR A 155 -7.53 -13.08 -1.67
CA THR A 155 -7.18 -14.48 -1.43
C THR A 155 -7.59 -15.38 -2.60
N SER A 156 -8.73 -15.09 -3.24
CA SER A 156 -9.21 -15.81 -4.44
C SER A 156 -8.27 -15.73 -5.64
N THR A 157 -7.37 -14.75 -5.68
CA THR A 157 -6.40 -14.54 -6.76
C THR A 157 -5.01 -15.08 -6.43
N ARG A 158 -4.81 -15.72 -5.26
CA ARG A 158 -3.51 -16.18 -4.75
C ARG A 158 -2.67 -16.94 -5.78
N ALA A 159 -3.25 -17.95 -6.43
CA ALA A 159 -2.56 -18.75 -7.44
C ALA A 159 -2.16 -17.94 -8.68
N HIS A 160 -2.86 -16.84 -8.97
CA HIS A 160 -2.52 -15.94 -10.05
C HIS A 160 -1.35 -15.03 -9.69
N ILE A 161 -1.42 -14.37 -8.53
CA ILE A 161 -0.36 -13.51 -8.00
C ILE A 161 0.96 -14.29 -7.90
N GLN A 162 0.93 -15.49 -7.32
CA GLN A 162 2.14 -16.32 -7.19
C GLN A 162 2.77 -16.66 -8.54
N ARG A 163 1.95 -16.97 -9.54
CA ARG A 163 2.44 -17.28 -10.90
C ARG A 163 3.08 -16.06 -11.55
N VAL A 164 2.47 -14.88 -11.42
CA VAL A 164 3.02 -13.63 -11.97
C VAL A 164 4.35 -13.31 -11.28
N ALA A 165 4.40 -13.34 -9.95
CA ALA A 165 5.61 -13.07 -9.19
C ALA A 165 6.78 -14.00 -9.60
N GLN A 166 6.51 -15.30 -9.74
CA GLN A 166 7.56 -16.29 -10.07
C GLN A 166 7.95 -16.30 -11.56
N LYS A 167 6.96 -16.27 -12.47
CA LYS A 167 7.21 -16.51 -13.91
C LYS A 167 7.46 -15.23 -14.71
N GLU A 168 6.85 -14.13 -14.30
CA GLU A 168 6.93 -12.86 -15.03
C GLU A 168 7.93 -11.91 -14.37
N LEU A 169 7.84 -11.77 -13.05
CA LEU A 169 8.65 -10.80 -12.29
C LEU A 169 9.96 -11.38 -11.75
N SER A 170 10.16 -12.69 -11.87
CA SER A 170 11.36 -13.39 -11.38
C SER A 170 11.67 -13.09 -9.90
N ALA A 171 10.63 -12.98 -9.07
CA ALA A 171 10.77 -12.78 -7.63
C ALA A 171 11.65 -13.87 -7.02
N HIS A 172 12.56 -13.49 -6.12
CA HIS A 172 13.38 -14.46 -5.40
C HIS A 172 12.52 -15.30 -4.46
N SER A 173 11.56 -14.66 -3.79
CA SER A 173 10.53 -15.28 -2.97
C SER A 173 9.19 -14.56 -3.14
N ALA A 174 8.10 -15.29 -2.88
CA ALA A 174 6.73 -14.78 -2.95
C ALA A 174 5.88 -15.53 -1.90
N GLU A 175 5.61 -14.87 -0.78
CA GLU A 175 5.03 -15.49 0.42
C GLU A 175 3.79 -14.72 0.89
N VAL A 176 2.77 -15.46 1.32
CA VAL A 176 1.65 -14.88 2.06
C VAL A 176 2.04 -14.86 3.53
N VAL A 177 2.28 -13.67 4.07
CA VAL A 177 2.78 -13.47 5.43
C VAL A 177 1.67 -13.21 6.44
N ALA A 178 0.49 -12.79 5.98
CA ALA A 178 -0.73 -12.73 6.78
C ALA A 178 -1.99 -12.86 5.89
N GLN A 179 -3.08 -13.33 6.48
CA GLN A 179 -4.41 -13.28 5.87
C GLN A 179 -5.28 -12.32 6.68
N LEU A 180 -5.92 -11.38 5.99
CA LEU A 180 -6.69 -10.28 6.58
C LEU A 180 -8.11 -10.30 6.03
N ARG A 181 -9.06 -9.73 6.79
CA ARG A 181 -10.45 -9.59 6.39
C ARG A 181 -10.82 -8.11 6.39
N TYR A 182 -11.28 -7.62 5.25
CA TYR A 182 -11.85 -6.29 5.10
C TYR A 182 -13.33 -6.34 5.38
N ASP A 183 -13.77 -5.60 6.40
CA ASP A 183 -15.16 -5.20 6.53
C ASP A 183 -15.31 -3.88 5.77
N LEU A 184 -15.68 -3.93 4.49
CA LEU A 184 -15.98 -2.69 3.77
C LEU A 184 -17.31 -2.13 4.30
N PRO A 185 -17.30 -0.92 4.91
CA PRO A 185 -18.55 -0.26 5.27
C PRO A 185 -19.36 -0.01 4.00
N ALA A 186 -20.68 0.04 4.12
CA ALA A 186 -21.59 0.33 3.02
C ALA A 186 -21.50 1.82 2.62
N SER A 187 -20.37 2.24 2.06
CA SER A 187 -20.09 3.65 1.74
C SER A 187 -20.76 4.12 0.44
N TYR A 188 -21.39 3.21 -0.31
CA TYR A 188 -22.02 3.55 -1.59
C TYR A 188 -23.52 3.28 -1.57
N ALA A 189 -24.30 4.26 -2.03
CA ALA A 189 -25.77 4.29 -2.09
C ALA A 189 -26.43 3.15 -2.90
N PHE A 190 -25.63 2.24 -3.48
CA PHE A 190 -26.07 1.15 -4.34
C PHE A 190 -25.93 -0.25 -3.71
N HIS A 191 -25.51 -0.38 -2.43
CA HIS A 191 -25.41 -1.69 -1.76
C HIS A 191 -26.68 -2.07 -0.98
N LYS A 192 -27.24 -3.25 -1.30
CA LYS A 192 -28.31 -3.93 -0.53
C LYS A 192 -27.79 -4.71 0.69
N GLU A 193 -26.49 -4.91 0.82
CA GLU A 193 -25.84 -5.72 1.87
C GLU A 193 -25.04 -4.81 2.81
N ARG A 194 -25.17 -5.01 4.13
CA ARG A 194 -24.62 -4.13 5.18
C ARG A 194 -23.09 -4.13 5.28
N SER A 195 -22.42 -5.15 4.76
CA SER A 195 -20.96 -5.26 4.65
C SER A 195 -20.65 -6.39 3.66
N ARG A 196 -19.48 -6.33 3.01
CA ARG A 196 -18.92 -7.47 2.28
C ARG A 196 -17.56 -7.79 2.86
N ASP A 197 -17.44 -8.98 3.42
CA ASP A 197 -16.17 -9.50 3.91
C ASP A 197 -15.30 -9.81 2.69
N ILE A 198 -14.22 -9.05 2.51
CA ILE A 198 -13.22 -9.35 1.48
C ILE A 198 -12.02 -9.99 2.17
N GLU A 199 -11.79 -11.26 1.86
CA GLU A 199 -10.56 -11.95 2.26
C GLU A 199 -9.41 -11.50 1.37
N VAL A 200 -8.37 -10.97 2.00
CA VAL A 200 -7.14 -10.54 1.34
C VAL A 200 -5.93 -11.19 2.00
N ASP A 201 -4.90 -11.34 1.21
CA ASP A 201 -3.59 -11.80 1.63
C ASP A 201 -2.62 -10.63 1.63
N LEU A 202 -1.87 -10.48 2.71
CA LEU A 202 -0.65 -9.67 2.73
C LEU A 202 0.48 -10.52 2.15
N TRP A 203 0.95 -10.11 0.98
CA TRP A 203 2.10 -10.70 0.33
C TRP A 203 3.37 -9.98 0.70
N ARG A 204 4.46 -10.75 0.86
CA ARG A 204 5.83 -10.28 0.80
C ARG A 204 6.50 -10.88 -0.43
N PHE A 205 7.14 -10.04 -1.22
CA PHE A 205 7.97 -10.45 -2.34
C PHE A 205 9.38 -9.91 -2.15
N GLU A 206 10.39 -10.75 -2.41
CA GLU A 206 11.76 -10.29 -2.55
C GLU A 206 12.06 -10.08 -4.03
N VAL A 207 12.41 -8.84 -4.38
CA VAL A 207 12.77 -8.48 -5.76
C VAL A 207 14.12 -9.08 -6.13
N PRO A 208 14.31 -9.52 -7.38
CA PRO A 208 15.61 -10.00 -7.83
C PRO A 208 16.64 -8.86 -7.79
N LEU A 209 17.87 -9.19 -7.37
CA LEU A 209 19.00 -8.27 -7.43
C LEU A 209 19.22 -7.84 -8.89
N ARG A 210 19.07 -6.54 -9.17
CA ARG A 210 19.43 -5.99 -10.47
C ARG A 210 20.95 -5.93 -10.58
N ARG A 211 21.48 -6.66 -11.55
CA ARG A 211 22.89 -6.55 -11.96
C ARG A 211 23.15 -5.22 -12.65
#